data_AF-A0AA96VJB4-F1
#
_entry.id   AF-A0AA96VJB4-F1
#
_cell.length_a   1.000
_cell.length_b   1.000
_cell.length_c   1.000
_cell.angle_alpha   90.00
_cell.angle_beta   90.00
_cell.angle_gamma   90.00
#
_symmetry.space_group_name_H-M   'P 1'
#
loop_
_entity.id
_entity.type
_entity.pdbx_description
1 polymer ?
#
loop_
_entity_poly.entity_id
_entity_poly.type
_entity_poly.pdbx_seq_one_letter_code
_entity_poly.pdbx_strand_id
1 'polypeptide(L)' 'MTIRKSTVSGLFYEATPDGLSKTVDAALLKAKKEVTPSDKTFGAISPHAGYIFSGNVSALALESL' A
#
# COMPACT_ATOMS: atom_id res chain seq x y z
N MET A 1 -17.34 -22.00 -5.39
CA MET A 1 -16.66 -21.04 -4.49
C MET A 1 -16.47 -19.74 -5.25
N THR A 2 -17.15 -18.65 -4.86
CA THR A 2 -17.17 -17.37 -5.61
C THR A 2 -16.31 -16.27 -4.99
N ILE A 3 -15.67 -16.51 -3.84
CA ILE A 3 -14.81 -15.52 -3.13
C ILE A 3 -13.42 -16.11 -2.90
N ARG A 4 -12.38 -15.42 -3.38
CA ARG A 4 -10.97 -15.77 -3.13
C ARG A 4 -10.56 -15.27 -1.73
N LYS A 5 -9.97 -16.16 -0.93
CA LYS A 5 -9.43 -15.79 0.39
C LYS A 5 -8.07 -15.07 0.27
N SER A 6 -7.81 -14.17 1.21
CA SER A 6 -6.53 -13.47 1.36
C SER A 6 -5.49 -14.35 2.07
N THR A 7 -4.86 -15.26 1.34
CA THR A 7 -3.99 -16.32 1.91
C THR A 7 -2.72 -15.81 2.63
N VAL A 8 -2.25 -14.59 2.34
CA VAL A 8 -1.02 -14.02 2.93
C VAL A 8 -1.28 -12.99 4.04
N SER A 9 -2.55 -12.78 4.40
CA SER A 9 -2.96 -11.91 5.50
C SER A 9 -2.44 -12.47 6.83
N GLY A 10 -1.81 -11.62 7.65
CA GLY A 10 -1.09 -12.03 8.86
C GLY A 10 0.35 -12.51 8.63
N LEU A 11 0.77 -12.66 7.36
CA LEU A 11 2.15 -13.03 7.00
C LEU A 11 2.87 -11.86 6.35
N PHE A 12 2.27 -11.26 5.32
CA PHE A 12 2.89 -10.18 4.53
C PHE A 12 2.40 -8.80 4.97
N TYR A 13 1.22 -8.73 5.55
CA TYR A 13 0.58 -7.52 6.07
C TYR A 13 -0.36 -7.90 7.22
N GLU A 14 -0.75 -6.92 8.03
CA GLU A 14 -1.62 -7.11 9.19
C GLU A 14 -2.91 -7.87 8.86
N ALA A 15 -3.27 -8.85 9.68
CA ALA A 15 -4.49 -9.64 9.47
C ALA A 15 -5.77 -8.90 9.89
N THR A 16 -5.63 -7.97 10.83
CA THR A 16 -6.77 -7.22 11.36
C THR A 16 -7.06 -6.01 10.47
N PRO A 17 -8.33 -5.72 10.17
CA PRO A 17 -8.69 -4.53 9.39
C PRO A 17 -8.16 -3.24 10.02
N ASP A 18 -8.29 -3.09 11.34
CA ASP A 18 -7.81 -1.90 12.06
C ASP A 18 -6.29 -1.76 12.03
N GLY A 19 -5.55 -2.86 12.20
CA GLY A 19 -4.09 -2.86 12.11
C GLY A 19 -3.62 -2.49 10.71
N LEU A 20 -4.22 -3.11 9.69
CA LEU A 20 -3.89 -2.84 8.30
C LEU A 20 -4.18 -1.40 7.89
N SER A 21 -5.34 -0.85 8.28
CA SER A 21 -5.70 0.55 7.99
C SER A 21 -4.66 1.49 8.57
N LYS A 22 -4.32 1.34 9.86
CA LYS A 22 -3.31 2.18 10.52
C LYS A 22 -1.95 2.12 9.82
N THR A 23 -1.52 0.93 9.40
CA THR A 23 -0.26 0.77 8.66
C THR A 23 -0.29 1.48 7.31
N VAL A 24 -1.37 1.32 6.55
CA VAL A 24 -1.52 1.96 5.22
C VAL A 24 -1.63 3.48 5.36
N ASP A 25 -2.46 3.98 6.27
CA ASP A 25 -2.66 5.41 6.51
C ASP A 25 -1.34 6.09 6.91
N ALA A 26 -0.55 5.43 7.76
CA ALA A 26 0.76 5.94 8.16
C ALA A 26 1.76 6.00 6.99
N ALA A 27 1.71 5.04 6.06
CA ALA A 27 2.57 5.02 4.88
C ALA A 27 2.16 6.11 3.87
N LEU A 28 0.86 6.24 3.59
CA LEU A 28 0.31 7.28 2.70
C LEU A 28 0.55 8.69 3.24
N LEU A 29 0.39 8.91 4.55
CA LEU A 29 0.66 10.21 5.17
C LEU A 29 2.12 10.66 5.00
N LYS A 30 3.07 9.71 4.97
CA LYS A 30 4.47 10.01 4.67
C LYS A 30 4.65 10.33 3.19
N ALA A 31 4.10 9.49 2.31
CA ALA A 31 4.21 9.63 0.87
C ALA A 31 3.65 10.97 0.34
N LYS A 32 2.57 11.49 0.94
CA LYS A 32 2.00 12.82 0.63
C LYS A 32 2.98 13.98 0.77
N LYS A 33 4.04 13.82 1.57
CA LYS A 33 5.08 14.84 1.76
C LYS A 33 6.19 14.73 0.73
N GLU A 34 6.28 13.61 0.04
CA GLU A 34 7.39 13.25 -0.85
C GLU A 34 6.98 13.28 -2.33
N VAL A 35 5.69 13.09 -2.62
CA VAL A 35 5.15 12.97 -3.97
C VAL A 35 4.09 14.04 -4.21
N THR A 36 4.12 14.65 -5.39
CA THR A 36 3.03 15.50 -5.89
C THR A 36 2.31 14.74 -7.01
N PRO A 37 1.02 14.44 -6.86
CA PRO A 37 0.24 13.77 -7.90
C PRO A 37 0.23 14.57 -9.20
N SER A 38 0.08 13.88 -10.33
CA SER A 38 -0.06 14.52 -11.64
C SER A 38 -1.30 14.02 -12.36
N ASP A 39 -2.10 14.94 -12.91
CA ASP A 39 -3.24 14.60 -13.77
C ASP A 39 -2.84 13.83 -15.05
N LYS A 40 -1.54 13.70 -15.31
CA LYS A 40 -0.97 12.92 -16.43
C LYS A 40 -0.51 11.52 -16.03
N THR A 41 -0.63 11.14 -14.76
CA THR A 41 -0.26 9.80 -14.32
C THR A 41 -1.21 8.77 -14.94
N PHE A 42 -0.67 7.93 -15.81
CA PHE A 42 -1.47 6.90 -16.48
C PHE A 42 -1.44 5.54 -15.76
N GLY A 43 -0.46 5.34 -14.87
CA GLY A 43 -0.26 4.08 -14.15
C GLY A 43 0.94 4.14 -13.21
N ALA A 44 1.07 3.10 -12.39
CA ALA A 44 2.12 2.98 -11.39
C ALA A 44 2.76 1.59 -11.41
N ILE A 45 4.02 1.51 -10.98
CA ILE A 45 4.73 0.26 -10.70
C ILE A 45 4.96 0.21 -9.19
N SER A 46 4.59 -0.91 -8.56
CA SER A 46 4.66 -1.07 -7.11
C SER A 46 5.28 -2.43 -6.75
N PRO A 47 6.17 -2.49 -5.75
CA PRO A 47 6.71 -3.75 -5.24
C PRO A 47 5.65 -4.58 -4.53
N HIS A 48 5.88 -5.89 -4.42
CA HIS A 48 4.92 -6.86 -3.85
C HIS A 48 5.46 -7.63 -2.63
N ALA A 49 6.52 -7.14 -1.99
CA ALA A 49 7.06 -7.75 -0.78
C ALA A 49 6.13 -7.49 0.44
N GLY A 50 6.47 -8.08 1.58
CA GLY A 50 5.78 -7.78 2.83
C GLY A 50 5.84 -6.29 3.17
N TYR A 51 4.78 -5.76 3.78
CA TYR A 51 4.58 -4.32 3.99
C TYR A 51 5.68 -3.69 4.85
N ILE A 52 6.30 -4.47 5.75
CA ILE A 52 7.44 -4.02 6.55
C ILE A 52 8.66 -3.62 5.69
N PHE A 53 8.80 -4.23 4.51
CA PHE A 53 9.92 -3.99 3.60
C PHE A 53 9.55 -3.01 2.50
N SER A 54 8.34 -3.14 1.92
CA SER A 54 7.98 -2.40 0.70
C SER A 54 6.80 -1.45 0.85
N GLY A 55 6.12 -1.42 2.00
CA GLY A 55 4.88 -0.65 2.18
C GLY A 55 5.05 0.85 1.93
N ASN A 56 6.13 1.46 2.43
CA ASN A 56 6.40 2.88 2.19
C ASN A 56 6.68 3.17 0.72
N VAL A 57 7.39 2.29 0.00
CA VAL A 57 7.67 2.46 -1.43
C VAL A 57 6.40 2.33 -2.26
N SER A 58 5.55 1.35 -1.94
CA SER A 58 4.23 1.21 -2.56
C SER A 58 3.34 2.43 -2.32
N ALA A 59 3.42 3.07 -1.15
CA ALA A 59 2.68 4.29 -0.85
C ALA A 59 3.09 5.48 -1.72
N LEU A 60 4.38 5.64 -2.05
CA LEU A 60 4.85 6.67 -3.00
C LEU A 60 4.22 6.48 -4.38
N ALA A 61 4.18 5.24 -4.87
CA ALA A 61 3.57 4.92 -6.14
C ALA A 61 2.05 5.19 -6.12
N LEU A 62 1.36 4.92 -5.02
CA LEU A 62 -0.07 5.20 -4.88
C LEU A 62 -0.39 6.70 -4.78
N GLU A 63 0.39 7.48 -4.03
CA GLU A 63 0.20 8.94 -3.95
C GLU A 63 0.61 9.67 -5.24
N SER A 64 1.29 9.01 -6.17
CA SER A 64 1.60 9.57 -7.50
C SER A 64 0.46 9.44 -8.52
N LEU A 65 -0.51 8.56 -8.24
CA LEU A 65 -1.71 8.34 -9.07
C LEU A 65 -2.71 9.48 -8.88
#